data_AF-A0A3N4AHW4-F1
#
_entry.id   AF-A0A3N4AHW4-F1
#
_cell.length_a   1.000
_cell.length_b   1.000
_cell.length_c   1.000
_cell.angle_alpha   90.00
_cell.angle_beta   90.00
_cell.angle_gamma   90.00
#
_symmetry.space_group_name_H-M   'P 1'
#
loop_
_entity.id
_entity.type
_entity.pdbx_description
1 polymer ?
#
loop_
_entity_poly.entity_id
_entity_poly.type
_entity_poly.pdbx_seq_one_letter_code
_entity_poly.pdbx_strand_id
1 'polypeptide(L)'
;MEASENLWIAAAIALAVGIIVGVVLARVSRRISGGSSSSSQAQLESLQLRFEEYQQEVAAHFKTTANLAGRMNRSYQDIQEHLTHGALELAPDDMTRQRLLAALDQDAPIAPSSRKPSESAFDSLEPPRDYAPKDAGGPGTLSEDYGIKRKP
;
A
#
# COMPACT_ATOMS: atom_id res chain seq x y z
N MET A 1 14.52 -62.47 -34.99
CA MET A 1 13.88 -61.18 -35.35
C MET A 1 12.46 -61.04 -34.76
N GLU A 2 11.84 -62.14 -34.31
CA GLU A 2 10.51 -62.16 -33.65
C GLU A 2 10.38 -61.27 -32.39
N ALA A 3 11.43 -61.15 -31.57
CA ALA A 3 11.35 -60.45 -30.29
C ALA A 3 11.15 -58.92 -30.44
N SER A 4 11.77 -58.30 -31.46
CA SER A 4 11.57 -56.88 -31.74
C SER A 4 10.18 -56.57 -32.29
N GLU A 5 9.56 -57.54 -32.98
CA GLU A 5 8.22 -57.41 -33.54
C GLU A 5 7.14 -57.44 -32.44
N ASN A 6 7.29 -58.31 -31.44
CA ASN A 6 6.38 -58.35 -30.30
C ASN A 6 6.53 -57.12 -29.36
N LEU A 7 7.73 -56.53 -29.32
CA LEU A 7 8.02 -55.39 -28.44
C LEU A 7 7.26 -54.12 -28.86
N TRP A 8 7.22 -53.80 -30.16
CA TRP A 8 6.52 -52.60 -30.64
C TRP A 8 5.00 -52.75 -30.52
N ILE A 9 4.47 -53.96 -30.71
CA ILE A 9 3.04 -54.26 -30.52
C ILE A 9 2.65 -54.12 -29.05
N ALA A 10 3.44 -54.67 -28.13
CA ALA A 10 3.21 -54.53 -26.69
C ALA A 10 3.29 -53.06 -26.25
N ALA A 11 4.24 -52.29 -26.78
CA ALA A 11 4.35 -50.86 -26.53
C ALA A 11 3.13 -50.08 -27.05
N ALA A 12 2.63 -50.41 -28.24
CA ALA A 12 1.44 -49.78 -28.81
C ALA A 12 0.18 -50.06 -27.97
N ILE A 13 0.01 -51.29 -27.49
CA ILE A 13 -1.11 -51.68 -26.61
C ILE A 13 -1.01 -50.97 -25.26
N ALA A 14 0.17 -50.95 -24.64
CA ALA A 14 0.38 -50.25 -23.37
C ALA A 14 0.10 -48.74 -23.49
N LEU A 15 0.47 -48.12 -24.61
CA LEU A 15 0.17 -46.72 -24.90
C LEU A 15 -1.33 -46.48 -25.08
N ALA A 16 -2.03 -47.36 -25.82
CA ALA A 16 -3.48 -47.27 -26.00
C ALA A 16 -4.22 -47.39 -24.66
N VAL A 17 -3.83 -48.35 -23.81
CA VAL A 17 -4.38 -48.52 -22.46
C VAL A 17 -4.08 -47.30 -21.59
N GLY A 18 -2.86 -46.79 -21.65
CA GLY A 18 -2.45 -45.58 -20.93
C GLY A 18 -3.26 -44.35 -21.33
N ILE A 19 -3.58 -44.17 -22.62
CA ILE A 19 -4.45 -43.09 -23.09
C ILE A 19 -5.87 -43.26 -22.56
N ILE A 20 -6.44 -44.46 -22.62
CA ILE A 20 -7.79 -44.72 -22.13
C ILE A 20 -7.88 -44.42 -20.62
N VAL A 21 -6.94 -44.96 -19.84
CA VAL A 21 -6.87 -44.72 -18.39
C VAL A 21 -6.66 -43.24 -18.10
N GLY A 22 -5.75 -42.58 -18.82
CA GLY A 22 -5.48 -41.14 -18.67
C GLY A 22 -6.71 -40.28 -18.95
N VAL A 23 -7.47 -40.58 -20.01
CA VAL A 23 -8.71 -39.86 -20.34
C VAL A 23 -9.80 -40.09 -19.29
N VAL A 24 -9.92 -41.31 -18.77
CA VAL A 24 -10.89 -41.64 -17.71
C VAL A 24 -10.54 -40.89 -16.41
N LEU A 25 -9.28 -40.92 -15.97
CA LEU A 25 -8.84 -40.16 -14.80
C LEU A 25 -9.03 -38.64 -14.99
N ALA A 26 -8.72 -38.10 -16.16
CA ALA A 26 -8.90 -36.68 -16.46
C ALA A 26 -10.39 -36.27 -16.49
N ARG A 27 -11.29 -37.16 -16.95
CA ARG A 27 -12.74 -36.94 -16.91
C ARG A 27 -13.28 -36.97 -15.49
N VAL A 28 -12.81 -37.91 -14.66
CA VAL A 28 -13.22 -38.06 -13.26
C VAL A 28 -12.70 -36.89 -12.42
N SER A 29 -11.43 -36.52 -12.57
CA SER A 29 -10.86 -35.37 -11.87
C SER A 29 -11.57 -34.07 -12.22
N ARG A 30 -11.96 -33.86 -13.48
CA ARG A 30 -12.73 -32.68 -13.88
C ARG A 30 -14.17 -32.66 -13.31
N ARG A 31 -14.79 -33.82 -13.10
CA ARG A 31 -16.10 -33.91 -12.43
C ARG A 31 -16.01 -33.66 -10.93
N ILE A 32 -14.92 -34.10 -10.29
CA ILE A 32 -14.69 -33.90 -8.84
C ILE A 32 -14.21 -32.47 -8.55
N SER A 33 -13.32 -31.93 -9.39
CA SER A 33 -12.73 -30.59 -9.26
C SER A 33 -13.52 -29.48 -9.96
N GLY A 34 -14.67 -29.79 -10.58
CA GLY A 34 -15.50 -28.85 -11.34
C GLY A 34 -16.07 -27.66 -10.56
N GLY A 35 -15.76 -27.54 -9.26
CA GLY A 35 -16.10 -26.39 -8.42
C GLY A 35 -14.93 -25.50 -8.00
N SER A 36 -13.68 -25.78 -8.40
CA SER A 36 -12.52 -25.02 -7.88
C SER A 36 -12.14 -23.78 -8.69
N SER A 37 -12.39 -23.75 -10.01
CA SER A 37 -12.05 -22.57 -10.81
C SER A 37 -13.02 -21.41 -10.58
N SER A 38 -14.30 -21.70 -10.38
CA SER A 38 -15.30 -20.70 -10.02
C SER A 38 -15.09 -20.17 -8.61
N SER A 39 -14.64 -21.01 -7.66
CA SER A 39 -14.37 -20.57 -6.30
C SER A 39 -13.14 -19.68 -6.20
N SER A 40 -12.08 -19.94 -6.99
CA SER A 40 -10.94 -19.02 -7.09
C SER A 40 -11.33 -17.69 -7.72
N GLN A 41 -12.17 -17.70 -8.76
CA GLN A 41 -12.63 -16.47 -9.41
C GLN A 41 -13.56 -15.65 -8.51
N ALA A 42 -14.49 -16.31 -7.80
CA ALA A 42 -15.35 -15.67 -6.80
C ALA A 42 -14.55 -15.10 -5.62
N GLN A 43 -13.48 -15.77 -5.21
CA GLN A 43 -12.57 -15.23 -4.19
C GLN A 43 -11.90 -13.94 -4.68
N LEU A 44 -11.38 -13.91 -5.90
CA LEU A 44 -10.78 -12.71 -6.48
C LEU A 44 -11.78 -11.54 -6.56
N GLU A 45 -13.00 -11.81 -7.00
CA GLU A 45 -14.06 -10.79 -7.06
C GLU A 45 -14.40 -10.26 -5.65
N SER A 46 -14.53 -11.15 -4.66
CA SER A 46 -14.79 -10.75 -3.28
C SER A 46 -13.65 -9.92 -2.65
N LEU A 47 -12.39 -10.23 -3.01
CA LEU A 47 -11.22 -9.48 -2.55
C LEU A 47 -11.15 -8.09 -3.20
N GLN A 48 -11.49 -7.99 -4.48
CA GLN A 48 -11.56 -6.70 -5.19
C GLN A 48 -12.65 -5.80 -4.60
N LEU A 49 -13.85 -6.34 -4.36
CA LEU A 49 -14.94 -5.62 -3.71
C LEU A 49 -14.55 -5.07 -2.33
N ARG A 50 -13.92 -5.90 -1.49
CA ARG A 50 -13.42 -5.48 -0.17
C ARG A 50 -12.35 -4.41 -0.27
N PHE A 51 -11.49 -4.49 -1.30
CA PHE A 51 -10.44 -3.50 -1.51
C PHE A 51 -11.02 -2.15 -1.94
N GLU A 52 -12.02 -2.14 -2.82
CA GLU A 52 -12.72 -0.94 -3.23
C GLU A 52 -13.49 -0.29 -2.06
N GLU A 53 -14.17 -1.11 -1.24
CA GLU A 53 -14.84 -0.65 -0.01
C GLU A 53 -13.84 -0.04 0.98
N TYR A 54 -12.71 -0.70 1.22
CA TYR A 54 -11.63 -0.17 2.07
C TYR A 54 -11.07 1.16 1.53
N GLN A 55 -10.83 1.26 0.21
CA GLN A 55 -10.38 2.51 -0.40
C GLN A 55 -11.39 3.64 -0.20
N GLN A 56 -12.68 3.34 -0.35
CA GLN A 56 -13.76 4.30 -0.14
C GLN A 56 -13.82 4.75 1.34
N GLU A 57 -13.69 3.82 2.28
CA GLU A 57 -13.68 4.11 3.72
C GLU A 57 -12.49 5.00 4.09
N VAL A 58 -11.29 4.68 3.62
CA VAL A 58 -10.08 5.48 3.86
C VAL A 58 -10.24 6.88 3.27
N ALA A 59 -10.72 7.00 2.03
CA ALA A 59 -10.96 8.30 1.40
C ALA A 59 -12.00 9.13 2.18
N ALA A 60 -13.08 8.50 2.66
CA ALA A 60 -14.08 9.14 3.48
C ALA A 60 -13.51 9.58 4.84
N HIS A 61 -12.65 8.77 5.47
CA HIS A 61 -12.00 9.12 6.72
C HIS A 61 -11.08 10.32 6.54
N PHE A 62 -10.20 10.32 5.53
CA PHE A 62 -9.32 11.45 5.25
C PHE A 62 -10.08 12.73 4.90
N LYS A 63 -11.19 12.64 4.14
CA LYS A 63 -12.07 13.79 3.89
C LYS A 63 -12.63 14.37 5.19
N THR A 64 -13.08 13.50 6.10
CA THR A 64 -13.61 13.90 7.41
C THR A 64 -12.52 14.53 8.27
N THR A 65 -11.34 13.94 8.29
CA THR A 65 -10.17 14.46 9.02
C THR A 65 -9.72 15.81 8.46
N ALA A 66 -9.67 15.99 7.14
CA ALA A 66 -9.36 17.27 6.51
C ALA A 66 -10.38 18.36 6.88
N ASN A 67 -11.68 18.01 6.94
CA ASN A 67 -12.72 18.93 7.41
C ASN A 67 -12.50 19.32 8.89
N LEU A 68 -12.20 18.35 9.75
CA LEU A 68 -11.96 18.58 11.17
C LEU A 68 -10.70 19.44 11.40
N ALA A 69 -9.60 19.14 10.70
CA ALA A 69 -8.38 19.95 10.71
C ALA A 69 -8.65 21.38 10.21
N GLY A 70 -9.45 21.54 9.16
CA GLY A 70 -9.87 22.86 8.67
C GLY A 70 -10.71 23.63 9.70
N ARG A 71 -11.61 22.96 10.44
CA ARG A 71 -12.34 23.57 11.55
C ARG A 71 -11.40 24.00 12.67
N MET A 72 -10.45 23.16 13.05
CA MET A 72 -9.46 23.48 14.07
C MET A 72 -8.62 24.71 13.67
N ASN A 73 -8.19 24.79 12.41
CA ASN A 73 -7.44 25.93 11.90
C ASN A 73 -8.26 27.23 11.96
N ARG A 74 -9.55 27.18 11.60
CA ARG A 74 -10.45 28.34 11.74
C ARG A 74 -10.59 28.77 13.20
N SER A 75 -10.85 27.83 14.11
CA SER A 75 -10.94 28.15 15.54
C SER A 75 -9.64 28.73 16.10
N TYR A 76 -8.48 28.29 15.61
CA TYR A 76 -7.19 28.89 15.96
C TYR A 76 -7.09 30.34 15.46
N GLN A 77 -7.49 30.61 14.22
CA GLN A 77 -7.53 31.98 13.68
C GLN A 77 -8.48 32.88 14.48
N ASP A 78 -9.67 32.39 14.83
CA ASP A 78 -10.64 33.14 15.63
C ASP A 78 -10.06 33.50 17.02
N ILE A 79 -9.34 32.57 17.66
CA ILE A 79 -8.66 32.83 18.94
C ILE A 79 -7.59 33.90 18.76
N GLN A 80 -6.77 33.79 17.71
CA GLN A 80 -5.72 34.76 17.43
C GLN A 80 -6.31 36.15 17.19
N GLU A 81 -7.36 36.26 16.39
CA GLU A 81 -8.07 37.53 16.15
C GLU A 81 -8.60 38.10 17.47
N HIS A 82 -9.22 37.27 18.32
CA HIS A 82 -9.71 37.70 19.61
C HIS A 82 -8.59 38.19 20.55
N LEU A 83 -7.43 37.53 20.54
CA LEU A 83 -6.25 37.96 21.30
C LEU A 83 -5.69 39.28 20.78
N THR A 84 -5.63 39.49 19.46
CA THR A 84 -5.20 40.77 18.88
C THR A 84 -6.17 41.90 19.24
N HIS A 85 -7.48 41.64 19.17
CA HIS A 85 -8.50 42.59 19.59
C HIS A 85 -8.38 42.93 21.08
N GLY A 86 -8.21 41.91 21.94
CA GLY A 86 -7.98 42.09 23.37
C GLY A 86 -6.69 42.88 23.67
N ALA A 87 -5.61 42.62 22.93
CA ALA A 87 -4.37 43.41 23.04
C ALA A 87 -4.57 44.86 22.59
N LEU A 88 -5.43 45.14 21.61
CA LEU A 88 -5.76 46.50 21.21
C LEU A 88 -6.61 47.22 22.27
N GLU A 89 -7.62 46.56 22.83
CA GLU A 89 -8.60 47.18 23.73
C GLU A 89 -8.09 47.31 25.18
N LEU A 90 -7.38 46.30 25.70
CA LEU A 90 -6.94 46.25 27.09
C LEU A 90 -5.50 46.77 27.31
N ALA A 91 -4.76 47.11 26.26
CA ALA A 91 -3.41 47.66 26.44
C ALA A 91 -3.45 49.09 27.02
N PRO A 92 -2.75 49.36 28.13
CA PRO A 92 -2.80 50.65 28.82
C PRO A 92 -2.10 51.78 28.06
N ASP A 93 -1.17 51.46 27.15
CA ASP A 93 -0.39 52.42 26.37
C ASP A 93 0.04 51.83 25.01
N ASP A 94 0.35 52.70 24.04
CA ASP A 94 0.68 52.31 22.66
C ASP A 94 1.95 51.45 22.55
N MET A 95 2.91 51.63 23.46
CA MET A 95 4.15 50.86 23.49
C MET A 95 3.88 49.42 23.93
N THR A 96 3.04 49.25 24.95
CA THR A 96 2.61 47.94 25.45
C THR A 96 1.73 47.22 24.43
N ARG A 97 0.86 47.96 23.71
CA ARG A 97 0.07 47.44 22.58
C ARG A 97 0.95 46.89 21.46
N GLN A 98 1.95 47.64 21.01
CA GLN A 98 2.89 47.17 19.97
C GLN A 98 3.69 45.95 20.42
N ARG A 99 4.13 45.89 21.69
CA ARG A 99 4.82 44.71 22.22
C ARG A 99 3.94 43.47 22.27
N LEU A 100 2.68 43.60 22.71
CA LEU A 100 1.72 42.49 22.75
C LEU A 100 1.44 41.97 21.34
N LEU A 101 1.17 42.84 20.38
CA LEU A 101 0.94 42.45 18.98
C LEU A 101 2.18 41.78 18.37
N ALA A 102 3.38 42.28 18.65
CA ALA A 102 4.62 41.66 18.18
C ALA A 102 4.87 40.27 18.82
N ALA A 103 4.49 40.06 20.08
CA ALA A 103 4.59 38.76 20.73
C ALA A 103 3.60 37.74 20.13
N LEU A 104 2.37 38.18 19.83
CA LEU A 104 1.36 37.34 19.18
C LEU A 104 1.76 36.91 17.75
N ASP A 105 2.50 37.76 17.03
CA ASP A 105 2.97 37.48 15.67
C ASP A 105 4.19 36.51 15.66
N GLN A 106 4.99 36.50 16.73
CA GLN A 106 6.12 35.56 16.87
C GLN A 106 5.69 34.13 17.23
N ASP A 107 4.61 33.98 18.01
CA ASP A 107 4.04 32.68 18.39
C ASP A 107 3.05 32.12 17.35
N ALA A 108 2.78 32.86 16.27
CA ALA A 108 2.04 32.33 15.14
C ALA A 108 2.87 31.20 14.52
N PRO A 109 2.42 29.92 14.59
CA PRO A 109 3.08 28.84 13.88
C PRO A 109 3.05 29.22 12.42
N ILE A 110 4.21 29.10 11.75
CA ILE A 110 4.43 29.38 10.33
C ILE A 110 3.15 29.02 9.58
N ALA A 111 2.30 30.03 9.33
CA ALA A 111 1.17 29.83 8.49
C ALA A 111 1.75 29.22 7.21
N PRO A 112 1.07 28.30 6.52
CA PRO A 112 1.35 28.11 5.12
C PRO A 112 0.99 29.44 4.46
N SER A 113 1.89 30.42 4.56
CA SER A 113 2.08 31.46 3.57
C SER A 113 1.97 30.71 2.27
N SER A 114 1.15 31.24 1.39
CA SER A 114 0.96 30.86 0.00
C SER A 114 2.30 30.92 -0.74
N ARG A 115 3.28 30.16 -0.28
CA ARG A 115 4.50 29.80 -0.94
C ARG A 115 3.98 28.96 -2.07
N LYS A 116 3.94 29.56 -3.27
CA LYS A 116 3.76 28.87 -4.53
C LYS A 116 4.39 27.48 -4.38
N PRO A 117 3.68 26.39 -4.71
CA PRO A 117 4.27 25.07 -4.63
C PRO A 117 5.58 25.14 -5.40
N SER A 118 6.71 25.08 -4.70
CA SER A 118 7.95 24.77 -5.37
C SER A 118 7.72 23.35 -5.88
N GLU A 119 7.58 23.21 -7.19
CA GLU A 119 7.31 21.94 -7.91
C GLU A 119 8.31 20.82 -7.58
N SER A 120 9.33 21.04 -6.76
CA SER A 120 10.44 20.12 -6.52
C SER A 120 10.35 19.26 -5.25
N ALA A 121 9.34 19.43 -4.38
CA ALA A 121 9.30 18.67 -3.11
C ALA A 121 8.55 17.33 -3.20
N PHE A 122 7.70 17.15 -4.22
CA PHE A 122 6.92 15.92 -4.43
C PHE A 122 7.62 14.90 -5.35
N ASP A 123 8.61 15.31 -6.14
CA ASP A 123 9.38 14.42 -7.01
C ASP A 123 10.43 13.60 -6.23
N SER A 124 10.70 13.96 -4.98
CA SER A 124 11.65 13.30 -4.09
C SER A 124 11.01 12.47 -2.97
N LEU A 125 9.67 12.35 -2.93
CA LEU A 125 8.96 11.41 -2.05
C LEU A 125 9.00 10.02 -2.67
N GLU A 126 10.21 9.48 -2.83
CA GLU A 126 10.38 8.07 -3.14
C GLU A 126 9.75 7.27 -1.97
N PRO A 127 8.88 6.29 -2.25
CA PRO A 127 8.31 5.43 -1.20
C PRO A 127 9.43 4.91 -0.30
N PRO A 128 9.20 4.76 1.02
CA PRO A 128 10.20 4.18 1.91
C PRO A 128 10.69 2.88 1.27
N ARG A 129 12.01 2.82 1.02
CA ARG A 129 12.66 1.68 0.38
C ARG A 129 12.71 0.52 1.39
N ASP A 130 11.53 -0.04 1.68
CA ASP A 130 11.34 -1.21 2.54
C ASP A 130 11.78 -2.52 1.86
N TYR A 131 12.31 -2.44 0.64
CA TYR A 131 12.94 -3.56 -0.04
C TYR A 131 14.44 -3.54 0.19
N ALA A 132 14.94 -4.53 0.93
CA ALA A 132 16.36 -4.73 1.11
C ALA A 132 17.06 -4.85 -0.27
N PRO A 133 18.02 -3.98 -0.61
CA PRO A 133 18.70 -4.04 -1.89
C PRO A 133 19.55 -5.32 -1.96
N LYS A 134 19.30 -6.15 -2.97
CA LYS A 134 20.10 -7.34 -3.28
C LYS A 134 21.30 -6.91 -4.11
N ASP A 135 22.50 -7.29 -3.68
CA ASP A 135 23.71 -7.21 -4.48
C ASP A 135 23.64 -8.23 -5.63
N ALA A 136 24.12 -7.86 -6.82
CA ALA A 136 23.89 -8.57 -8.09
C ALA A 136 24.52 -9.99 -8.19
N GLY A 137 24.96 -10.57 -7.08
CA GLY A 137 25.45 -11.94 -6.97
C GLY A 137 25.39 -12.54 -5.57
N GLY A 138 24.81 -11.83 -4.60
CA GLY A 138 24.74 -12.28 -3.20
C GLY A 138 23.45 -13.03 -2.86
N PRO A 139 23.49 -13.89 -1.82
CA PRO A 139 22.31 -14.53 -1.30
C PRO A 139 21.40 -13.45 -0.66
N GLY A 140 20.09 -13.50 -0.91
CA GLY A 140 19.17 -12.43 -0.48
C GLY A 140 19.15 -12.26 1.03
N THR A 141 18.68 -11.10 1.53
CA THR A 141 18.60 -10.82 2.98
C THR A 141 17.68 -11.76 3.76
N LEU A 142 16.85 -12.54 3.07
CA LEU A 142 16.01 -13.61 3.64
C LEU A 142 16.54 -15.02 3.37
N SER A 143 17.75 -15.15 2.81
CA SER A 143 18.36 -16.47 2.60
C SER A 143 18.86 -17.05 3.92
N GLU A 144 18.72 -18.36 4.07
CA GLU A 144 19.14 -19.11 5.26
C GLU A 144 20.67 -19.03 5.52
N ASP A 145 21.46 -18.75 4.50
CA ASP A 145 22.92 -18.58 4.59
C ASP A 145 23.36 -17.11 4.75
N TYR A 146 22.44 -16.13 4.85
CA TYR A 146 22.79 -14.72 4.96
C TYR A 146 23.59 -14.44 6.26
N GLY A 147 24.82 -13.95 6.12
CA GLY A 147 25.72 -13.69 7.24
C GLY A 147 26.46 -14.91 7.79
N ILE A 148 26.23 -16.11 7.26
CA ILE A 148 26.91 -17.34 7.72
C ILE A 148 28.19 -17.54 6.90
N LYS A 149 29.34 -17.16 7.47
CA LYS A 149 30.64 -17.51 6.89
C LYS A 149 30.99 -18.94 7.31
N ARG A 150 30.82 -19.92 6.41
CA ARG A 150 31.34 -21.27 6.63
C ARG A 150 32.86 -21.19 6.65
N LYS A 151 33.46 -21.46 7.81
CA LYS A 151 34.91 -21.57 7.98
C LYS A 151 35.37 -22.90 7.35
N PRO A 152 36.53 -22.93 6.66
CA PRO A 152 37.07 -24.16 6.06
C PRO A 152 37.33 -25.25 7.09
#